data_AF-A0A1V0PF33-F1
#
_entry.id   AF-A0A1V0PF33-F1
#
_cell.length_a   1.000
_cell.length_b   1.000
_cell.length_c   1.000
_cell.angle_alpha   90.00
_cell.angle_beta   90.00
_cell.angle_gamma   90.00
#
_symmetry.space_group_name_H-M   'P 1'
#
loop_
_entity.id
_entity.type
_entity.pdbx_description
1 polymer ?
#
loop_
_entity_poly.entity_id
_entity_poly.type
_entity_poly.pdbx_seq_one_letter_code
_entity_poly.pdbx_strand_id
1 'polypeptide(L)' 'MAYGSLFDATLTEVTDLKDGGQLVKTAAWYDNEMSFTAQLIRTLEYFSKIAK' A
#
# COMPACT_ATOMS: atom_id res chain seq x y z
N MET A 1 -1.53 -0.71 15.18
CA MET A 1 -1.14 -0.45 13.78
C MET A 1 -2.03 -1.28 12.89
N ALA A 2 -2.79 -0.68 11.98
CA ALA A 2 -3.61 -1.39 11.00
C ALA A 2 -3.53 -0.63 9.67
N TYR A 3 -2.39 -0.71 8.99
CA TYR A 3 -2.18 -0.02 7.73
C TYR A 3 -2.88 -0.78 6.60
N GLY A 4 -3.36 -0.08 5.56
CA GLY A 4 -3.82 -0.75 4.34
C GLY A 4 -2.67 -1.27 3.47
N SER A 5 -1.49 -0.65 3.62
CA SER A 5 -0.23 -1.01 2.99
C SER A 5 0.90 -0.41 3.83
N LEU A 6 1.95 -1.18 4.09
CA LEU A 6 3.13 -0.77 4.84
C LEU A 6 4.35 -0.86 3.93
N PHE A 7 4.78 0.28 3.41
CA PHE A 7 5.96 0.38 2.56
C PHE A 7 7.21 -0.10 3.29
N ASP A 8 8.01 -0.93 2.62
CA ASP A 8 9.30 -1.41 3.12
C ASP A 8 10.43 -0.78 2.32
N ALA A 9 11.00 0.29 2.88
CA ALA A 9 12.11 1.01 2.26
C ALA A 9 13.35 0.14 2.05
N THR A 10 13.53 -0.91 2.87
CA THR A 10 14.72 -1.77 2.81
C THR A 10 14.77 -2.67 1.58
N LEU A 11 13.61 -2.86 0.92
CA LEU A 11 13.45 -3.69 -0.27
C LEU A 11 13.36 -2.86 -1.57
N THR A 12 13.67 -1.56 -1.51
CA THR A 12 13.66 -0.70 -2.70
C THR A 12 14.94 -0.92 -3.50
N GLU A 13 14.78 -1.17 -4.80
CA GLU A 13 15.88 -1.46 -5.73
C GLU A 13 15.78 -0.54 -6.96
N VAL A 14 16.93 -0.03 -7.42
CA VAL A 14 17.04 0.77 -8.65
C VAL A 14 18.07 0.11 -9.55
N THR A 15 17.68 -0.24 -10.78
CA THR A 15 18.56 -0.83 -11.81
C THR A 15 18.63 0.10 -13.01
N ASP A 16 19.82 0.58 -13.35
CA ASP A 16 20.02 1.36 -14.58
C ASP A 16 19.88 0.47 -15.82
N LEU A 17 19.19 0.96 -16.85
CA LEU A 17 18.96 0.24 -18.10
C LEU A 17 20.04 0.57 -19.14
N LYS A 18 20.38 -0.41 -19.98
CA LYS A 18 21.45 -0.29 -21.00
C LYS A 18 21.22 0.86 -21.98
N ASP A 19 19.98 1.15 -22.32
CA ASP A 19 19.59 2.19 -23.28
C ASP A 19 19.23 3.53 -22.60
N GLY A 20 19.60 3.68 -21.32
CA GLY A 20 19.22 4.80 -20.47
C GLY A 20 17.90 4.57 -19.72
N GLY A 21 17.67 5.36 -18.67
CA GLY A 21 16.53 5.20 -17.76
C GLY A 21 16.79 4.20 -16.63
N GLN A 22 15.81 4.07 -15.74
CA GLN A 22 15.92 3.24 -14.53
C GLN A 22 14.69 2.34 -14.36
N LEU A 23 14.92 1.07 -14.04
CA LEU A 23 13.89 0.20 -13.49
C LEU A 23 13.92 0.33 -11.97
N VAL A 24 12.86 0.91 -11.42
CA VAL A 24 12.69 1.09 -9.97
C VAL A 24 11.67 0.08 -9.46
N LYS A 25 12.07 -0.74 -8.48
CA LYS A 25 11.22 -1.72 -7.82
C LYS A 25 11.02 -1.31 -6.36
N THR A 26 9.76 -1.32 -5.93
CA THR A 26 9.35 -1.04 -4.55
C THR A 26 8.57 -2.23 -3.99
N ALA A 27 8.63 -2.44 -2.68
CA ALA A 27 7.82 -3.44 -2.00
C ALA A 27 7.01 -2.80 -0.86
N ALA A 28 5.84 -3.37 -0.61
CA ALA A 28 5.03 -3.03 0.55
C ALA A 28 4.35 -4.29 1.08
N TRP A 29 4.27 -4.39 2.39
CA TRP A 29 3.59 -5.46 3.09
C TRP A 29 2.15 -5.09 3.37
N TYR A 30 1.30 -6.10 3.40
CA TYR A 30 -0.04 -5.99 3.96
C TYR A 30 -0.42 -7.34 4.57
N ASP A 31 -1.06 -7.28 5.73
CA ASP A 31 -1.77 -8.43 6.29
C ASP A 31 -3.09 -8.57 5.51
N ASN A 32 -3.24 -9.65 4.76
CA ASN A 32 -4.40 -9.85 3.89
C ASN A 32 -5.74 -9.91 4.64
N GLU A 33 -5.74 -10.26 5.93
CA GLU A 33 -6.96 -10.31 6.74
C GLU A 33 -7.19 -8.98 7.46
N MET A 34 -6.22 -8.56 8.29
CA MET A 34 -6.39 -7.39 9.15
C MET A 34 -6.26 -6.06 8.41
N SER A 35 -5.33 -5.96 7.45
CA SER A 35 -5.14 -4.71 6.68
C SER A 35 -6.37 -4.44 5.82
N PHE A 36 -6.89 -5.48 5.17
CA PHE A 36 -8.13 -5.38 4.39
C PHE A 36 -9.31 -5.00 5.27
N THR A 37 -9.53 -5.70 6.38
CA THR A 37 -10.65 -5.44 7.29
C THR A 37 -10.59 -4.02 7.86
N ALA A 38 -9.40 -3.52 8.19
CA ALA A 38 -9.24 -2.15 8.66
C ALA A 38 -9.61 -1.12 7.58
N GLN A 39 -9.24 -1.34 6.32
CA GLN A 39 -9.63 -0.48 5.19
C GLN A 39 -11.14 -0.54 4.91
N LEU A 40 -11.75 -1.72 5.04
CA LEU A 40 -13.20 -1.89 4.93
C LEU A 40 -13.94 -1.04 5.97
N ILE A 41 -13.57 -1.14 7.24
CA ILE A 41 -14.22 -0.36 8.32
C ILE A 41 -14.03 1.13 8.14
N ARG A 42 -12.84 1.60 7.74
CA ARG A 42 -12.61 3.03 7.44
C ARG A 42 -13.53 3.54 6.32
N THR A 43 -13.68 2.74 5.27
CA THR A 43 -14.56 3.06 4.14
C THR A 43 -16.02 3.09 4.59
N LEU A 44 -16.45 2.09 5.37
CA LEU A 44 -17.79 2.03 5.93
C LEU A 44 -18.08 3.22 6.85
N GLU A 45 -17.15 3.57 7.73
CA GLU A 45 -17.29 4.71 8.65
C GLU A 45 -17.47 6.01 7.86
N TYR A 46 -16.63 6.23 6.84
CA TYR A 46 -16.78 7.39 5.96
C TYR A 46 -18.15 7.38 5.27
N PHE A 47 -18.56 6.23 4.72
CA PHE A 47 -19.85 6.09 4.05
C PHE A 47 -21.03 6.37 5.00
N SER A 48 -20.97 5.89 6.24
CA SER A 48 -22.01 6.13 7.25
C SER A 48 -22.22 7.61 7.58
N LYS A 49 -21.17 8.44 7.45
CA LYS A 49 -21.23 9.89 7.71
C LYS A 49 -21.85 10.67 6.55
N ILE A 50 -21.90 10.09 5.34
CA ILE A 50 -22.38 10.76 4.13
C ILE A 50 -23.60 10.10 3.50
N ALA A 51 -23.95 8.89 3.94
CA ALA A 51 -25.17 8.19 3.54
C ALA A 51 -26.40 8.98 4.02
N LYS A 52 -27.39 9.12 3.14
CA LYS A 52 -28.66 9.83 3.38
C LYS A 52 -29.76 8.85 3.72
#